data_AF-A0AA40A753-F1
#
_entry.id   AF-A0AA40A753-F1
#
_cell.length_a   1.000
_cell.length_b   1.000
_cell.length_c   1.000
_cell.angle_alpha   90.00
_cell.angle_beta   90.00
_cell.angle_gamma   90.00
#
_symmetry.space_group_name_H-M   'P 1'
#
loop_
_entity.id
_entity.type
_entity.pdbx_description
1 polymer ?
#
loop_
_entity_poly.entity_id
_entity_poly.type
_entity_poly.pdbx_seq_one_letter_code
_entity_poly.pdbx_strand_id
1 'polypeptide(L)'
;FRRQCDLEYHDNNHTKRRKCPIETCEGGGAESKDLHRHIWAHHSDYARENNIPKVDDMCGFPGCEYHGRKDNLKRHRDSHNH
;
A
#
# COMPACT_ATOMS: atom_id res chain seq x y z
N PHE A 1 -3.55 -22.39 8.92
CA PHE A 1 -2.20 -22.26 8.33
C PHE A 1 -1.49 -23.60 8.42
N ARG A 2 -0.80 -24.05 7.35
CA ARG A 2 -0.09 -25.35 7.34
C ARG A 2 1.30 -25.29 7.96
N ARG A 3 1.92 -24.10 8.02
CA ARG A 3 3.22 -23.85 8.68
C ARG A 3 3.06 -22.72 9.71
N GLN A 4 3.85 -22.75 10.77
CA GLN A 4 3.84 -21.74 11.84
C GLN A 4 4.22 -20.35 11.33
N CYS A 5 5.20 -20.25 10.40
CA CYS A 5 5.58 -18.99 9.79
C CYS A 5 4.43 -18.32 9.00
N ASP A 6 3.53 -19.12 8.42
CA ASP A 6 2.35 -18.58 7.71
C ASP A 6 1.31 -18.05 8.72
N LEU A 7 1.19 -18.68 9.90
CA LEU A 7 0.31 -18.22 10.98
C LEU A 7 0.82 -16.91 11.59
N GLU A 8 2.12 -16.81 11.88
CA GLU A 8 2.73 -15.58 12.37
C GLU A 8 2.58 -14.44 11.37
N TYR A 9 2.77 -14.71 10.07
CA TYR A 9 2.53 -13.72 9.03
C TYR A 9 1.07 -13.22 9.02
N HIS A 10 0.11 -14.14 9.15
CA HIS A 10 -1.30 -13.77 9.24
C HIS A 10 -1.61 -12.94 10.48
N ASP A 11 -1.09 -13.32 11.64
CA ASP A 11 -1.33 -12.60 12.90
C ASP A 11 -0.76 -11.16 12.86
N ASN A 12 0.39 -10.97 12.21
CA ASN A 12 0.95 -9.63 11.97
C ASN A 12 0.01 -8.68 11.21
N ASN A 13 -0.91 -9.21 10.39
CA ASN A 13 -1.92 -8.40 9.70
C ASN A 13 -3.02 -7.90 10.64
N HIS A 14 -3.37 -8.68 11.67
CA HIS A 14 -4.34 -8.27 12.69
C HIS A 14 -3.73 -7.28 13.67
N THR A 15 -2.53 -7.58 14.17
CA THR A 15 -1.85 -6.74 15.16
C THR A 15 -1.31 -5.44 14.56
N LYS A 16 -1.13 -5.38 13.22
CA LYS A 16 -0.49 -4.27 12.50
C LYS A 16 0.82 -3.91 13.19
N ARG A 17 1.77 -4.84 13.16
CA ARG A 17 3.05 -4.75 13.90
C ARG A 17 3.77 -3.40 13.68
N ARG A 18 3.59 -2.76 12.54
CA ARG A 18 4.11 -1.42 12.25
C ARG A 18 2.98 -0.40 12.36
N LYS A 19 3.00 0.41 13.41
CA LYS A 19 2.01 1.48 13.65
C LYS A 19 2.29 2.71 12.79
N CYS A 20 1.25 3.46 12.49
CA CYS A 20 1.37 4.78 11.90
C CYS A 20 2.16 5.71 12.84
N PRO A 21 3.11 6.52 12.34
CA PRO A 21 3.86 7.48 13.15
C PRO A 21 3.05 8.72 13.57
N ILE A 22 1.79 8.83 13.15
CA ILE A 22 0.89 9.92 13.52
C ILE A 22 0.06 9.45 14.71
N GLU A 23 0.27 10.10 15.86
CA GLU A 23 -0.31 9.72 17.16
C GLU A 23 -1.85 9.62 17.15
N THR A 24 -2.53 10.40 16.31
CA THR A 24 -4.00 10.37 16.17
C THR A 24 -4.50 9.27 15.24
N CYS A 25 -3.62 8.46 14.65
CA CYS A 25 -3.96 7.40 13.72
C CYS A 25 -3.64 6.01 14.28
N GLU A 26 -4.68 5.22 14.52
CA GLU A 26 -4.56 3.81 14.93
C GLU A 26 -4.23 2.85 13.77
N GLY A 27 -3.99 3.42 12.58
CA GLY A 27 -3.61 2.70 11.38
C GLY A 27 -2.21 2.09 11.45
N GLY A 28 -1.87 1.34 10.41
CA GLY A 28 -0.58 0.66 10.33
C GLY A 28 -0.55 -0.43 9.27
N GLY A 29 0.56 -1.17 9.24
CA GLY A 29 0.79 -2.26 8.33
C GLY A 29 1.43 -3.47 9.01
N ALA A 30 1.27 -4.64 8.40
CA ALA A 30 2.00 -5.85 8.79
C ALA A 30 3.50 -5.71 8.44
N GLU A 31 3.79 -5.21 7.24
CA GLU A 31 5.15 -4.95 6.74
C GLU A 31 5.36 -3.45 6.42
N SER A 32 6.61 -3.03 6.23
CA SER A 32 6.94 -1.62 5.92
C SER A 32 6.22 -1.10 4.68
N LYS A 33 6.10 -1.93 3.63
CA LYS A 33 5.38 -1.58 2.39
C LYS A 33 3.89 -1.28 2.65
N ASP A 34 3.29 -1.99 3.63
CA ASP A 34 1.88 -1.82 3.98
C ASP A 34 1.69 -0.55 4.81
N LEU A 35 2.64 -0.26 5.71
CA LEU A 35 2.67 1.02 6.43
C LEU A 35 2.84 2.19 5.46
N HIS A 36 3.78 2.14 4.51
CA HIS A 36 3.97 3.21 3.53
C HIS A 36 2.71 3.43 2.69
N ARG A 37 2.05 2.34 2.28
CA ARG A 37 0.76 2.40 1.57
C ARG A 37 -0.32 3.08 2.41
N HIS A 38 -0.42 2.72 3.70
CA HIS A 38 -1.35 3.35 4.63
C HIS A 38 -1.07 4.86 4.76
N ILE A 39 0.19 5.25 4.96
CA ILE A 39 0.58 6.65 5.09
C ILE A 39 0.25 7.42 3.79
N TRP A 40 0.55 6.88 2.61
CA TRP A 40 0.19 7.53 1.34
C TRP A 40 -1.32 7.68 1.13
N ALA A 41 -2.13 6.76 1.66
CA ALA A 41 -3.59 6.78 1.50
C ALA A 41 -4.30 7.75 2.47
N HIS A 42 -3.78 7.91 3.69
CA HIS A 42 -4.45 8.69 4.75
C HIS A 42 -3.69 9.95 5.18
N HIS A 43 -2.38 10.01 4.90
CA HIS A 43 -1.45 11.01 5.41
C HIS A 43 -0.43 11.40 4.33
N SER A 44 -0.92 11.71 3.12
CA SER A 44 -0.07 11.98 1.96
C SER A 44 0.91 13.12 2.17
N ASP A 45 0.53 14.13 2.97
CA ASP A 45 1.40 15.27 3.25
C ASP A 45 2.59 14.85 4.12
N TYR A 46 2.33 14.09 5.20
CA TYR A 46 3.38 13.47 6.00
C TYR A 46 4.28 12.56 5.13
N ALA A 47 3.69 11.80 4.20
CA ALA A 47 4.45 10.95 3.29
C ALA A 47 5.45 11.75 2.44
N ARG A 48 5.01 12.89 1.90
CA ARG A 48 5.83 13.79 1.09
C ARG A 48 6.92 14.46 1.91
N GLU A 49 6.57 15.02 3.07
CA GLU A 49 7.50 15.70 3.97
C GLU A 49 8.62 14.77 4.47
N ASN A 50 8.29 13.51 4.72
CA ASN A 50 9.22 12.50 5.23
C ASN A 50 9.86 11.64 4.12
N ASN A 51 9.72 12.03 2.85
CA ASN A 51 10.29 11.32 1.70
C ASN A 51 9.96 9.81 1.67
N ILE A 52 8.74 9.45 2.08
CA ILE A 52 8.30 8.05 2.11
C ILE A 52 8.08 7.58 0.67
N PRO A 53 8.73 6.50 0.22
CA PRO A 53 8.61 6.03 -1.16
C PRO A 53 7.17 5.71 -1.53
N LYS A 54 6.71 6.27 -2.65
CA LYS A 54 5.44 5.90 -3.28
C LYS A 54 5.70 4.78 -4.28
N VAL A 55 4.89 3.73 -4.22
CA VAL A 55 5.01 2.56 -5.11
C VAL A 55 3.84 2.55 -6.08
N ASP A 56 3.66 3.64 -6.82
CA ASP A 56 2.75 3.76 -7.95
C ASP A 56 3.52 3.76 -9.27
N ASP A 57 2.79 3.40 -10.32
CA ASP A 57 3.30 3.30 -11.68
C ASP A 57 2.20 3.78 -12.66
N MET A 58 2.58 4.05 -13.90
CA MET A 58 1.67 4.51 -14.95
C MET A 58 0.98 3.32 -15.63
N CYS A 59 -0.21 3.52 -16.20
CA CYS A 59 -0.91 2.49 -16.97
C CYS A 59 -0.07 1.98 -18.15
N GLY A 60 0.63 2.89 -18.82
CA GLY A 60 1.48 2.60 -20.00
C GLY A 60 0.72 2.46 -21.32
N PHE A 61 -0.62 2.49 -21.32
CA PHE A 61 -1.42 2.47 -22.55
C PHE A 61 -1.43 3.88 -23.20
N PRO A 62 -1.20 4.01 -24.52
CA PRO A 62 -1.18 5.31 -25.19
C PRO A 62 -2.46 6.12 -24.96
N GLY A 63 -2.33 7.34 -24.46
CA GLY A 63 -3.47 8.21 -24.15
C GLY A 63 -4.19 7.92 -22.83
N CYS A 64 -3.70 6.96 -22.04
CA CYS A 64 -4.22 6.70 -20.70
C CYS A 64 -3.36 7.35 -19.62
N GLU A 65 -3.92 8.32 -18.90
CA GLU A 65 -3.24 9.06 -17.83
C GLU A 65 -3.38 8.39 -16.44
N TYR A 66 -3.99 7.21 -16.36
CA TYR A 66 -4.20 6.53 -15.09
C TYR A 66 -2.86 6.10 -14.47
N HIS A 67 -2.70 6.39 -13.17
CA HIS A 67 -1.55 5.98 -12.37
C HIS A 67 -2.03 5.34 -11.05
N GLY A 68 -1.29 4.34 -10.58
CA GLY A 68 -1.65 3.64 -9.35
C GLY A 68 -0.70 2.50 -9.01
N ARG A 69 -0.97 1.82 -7.90
CA ARG A 69 -0.23 0.61 -7.51
C ARG A 69 -0.46 -0.51 -8.52
N LYS A 70 0.47 -1.45 -8.63
CA LYS A 70 0.43 -2.56 -9.58
C LYS A 70 -0.90 -3.34 -9.60
N ASP A 71 -1.51 -3.59 -8.43
CA ASP A 71 -2.81 -4.26 -8.30
C ASP A 71 -3.96 -3.41 -8.85
N ASN A 72 -3.93 -2.10 -8.59
CA ASN A 72 -4.89 -1.16 -9.18
C ASN A 72 -4.71 -1.02 -10.69
N LEU A 73 -3.46 -0.97 -11.17
CA LEU A 73 -3.16 -0.92 -12.61
C LEU A 73 -3.65 -2.16 -13.33
N LYS A 74 -3.45 -3.34 -12.75
CA LYS A 74 -3.98 -4.59 -13.32
C LYS A 74 -5.50 -4.50 -13.47
N ARG A 75 -6.22 -4.17 -12.38
CA ARG A 75 -7.68 -4.04 -12.40
C ARG A 75 -8.14 -2.96 -13.38
N HIS A 76 -7.42 -1.84 -13.46
CA HIS A 76 -7.70 -0.76 -14.40
C HIS A 76 -7.58 -1.25 -15.85
N ARG A 77 -6.48 -1.92 -16.21
CA ARG A 77 -6.28 -2.48 -17.55
C ARG A 77 -7.36 -3.50 -17.92
N ASP A 78 -7.66 -4.42 -16.99
CA ASP A 78 -8.72 -5.42 -17.15
C ASP A 78 -10.11 -4.76 -17.39
N SER A 79 -10.37 -3.60 -16.77
CA SER A 79 -11.67 -2.90 -16.89
C SER A 79 -11.77 -2.01 -18.14
N HIS A 80 -10.66 -1.49 -18.63
CA HIS A 80 -10.59 -0.61 -19.80
C HIS A 80 -10.18 -1.34 -21.10
N ASN A 81 -9.95 -2.66 -21.04
CA ASN A 81 -9.42 -3.49 -22.14
C ASN A 81 -8.08 -2.98 -22.69
N HIS A 82 -7.17 -2.58 -21.80
CA HIS A 82 -5.78 -2.25 -22.11
C HIS A 82 -4.85 -3.46 -21.92
#